data_AF-A0A7C6C9L1-F1
#
_entry.id   AF-A0A7C6C9L1-F1
#
_cell.length_a   1.000
_cell.length_b   1.000
_cell.length_c   1.000
_cell.angle_alpha   90.00
_cell.angle_beta   90.00
_cell.angle_gamma   90.00
#
_symmetry.space_group_name_H-M   'P 1'
#
loop_
_entity.id
_entity.type
_entity.pdbx_description
1 polymer ?
#
loop_
_entity_poly.entity_id
_entity_poly.type
_entity_poly.pdbx_seq_one_letter_code
_entity_poly.pdbx_strand_id
1 'polypeptide(L)'
;MNQGNNFNFGIGESGNDASTYQSYYRHQPNKSNPLLIIIVILIILIILGMLWFSGFFTPLDRQAEYKKLYNRVCSASITYAEDHNKKDKNNPGKIIYLTVGQLASANLVEANLVNYLNNEPIPLSTYIRLEVLPSGTFKCYGFVDKSEDKERPVITLLGESTIHSKVGETVTDPGATALDNKDGDITEKIKRSGNVNINIPGTYRVYYTVSDISGNISKTVVRTYIIGY
;
A
#
# COMPACT_ATOMS: atom_id res chain seq x y z
N MET A 1 37.85 40.05 74.31
CA MET A 1 38.94 39.07 74.06
C MET A 1 38.84 38.74 72.57
N ASN A 2 39.57 39.35 71.64
CA ASN A 2 41.02 39.23 71.37
C ASN A 2 41.47 37.76 71.58
N GLN A 3 41.94 36.99 70.60
CA GLN A 3 42.77 37.24 69.42
C GLN A 3 42.50 36.14 68.35
N GLY A 4 42.88 36.19 67.07
CA GLY A 4 43.74 37.13 66.36
C GLY A 4 43.92 36.74 64.88
N ASN A 5 44.21 37.78 64.09
CA ASN A 5 45.24 37.90 63.04
C ASN A 5 45.09 37.06 61.75
N ASN A 6 44.75 37.70 60.63
CA ASN A 6 45.62 38.49 59.71
C ASN A 6 46.41 37.58 58.75
N PHE A 7 46.21 37.73 57.43
CA PHE A 7 47.08 38.54 56.56
C PHE A 7 46.58 38.51 55.10
N ASN A 8 46.93 39.59 54.41
CA ASN A 8 46.40 40.09 53.14
C ASN A 8 47.43 39.88 52.00
N PHE A 9 47.02 40.18 50.76
CA PHE A 9 47.83 40.32 49.52
C PHE A 9 48.40 39.03 48.89
N GLY A 10 48.46 38.86 47.57
CA GLY A 10 48.11 39.71 46.43
C GLY A 10 48.57 39.05 45.12
N ILE A 11 47.84 39.37 44.05
CA ILE A 11 48.21 39.44 42.62
C ILE A 11 49.27 38.49 42.00
N GLY A 12 48.88 37.82 40.91
CA GLY A 12 49.79 37.20 39.95
C GLY A 12 49.04 36.71 38.71
N GLU A 13 49.16 37.45 37.63
CA GLU A 13 48.55 37.22 36.31
C GLU A 13 49.06 35.95 35.60
N SER A 14 48.27 35.55 34.58
CA SER A 14 48.72 35.04 33.28
C SER A 14 49.44 33.68 33.21
N GLY A 15 48.77 32.72 32.55
CA GLY A 15 49.46 31.57 31.98
C GLY A 15 48.49 30.54 31.38
N ASN A 16 47.97 30.80 30.19
CA ASN A 16 47.39 29.75 29.35
C ASN A 16 48.53 28.81 28.93
N ASP A 17 48.57 27.60 29.46
CA ASP A 17 49.47 26.57 28.92
C ASP A 17 48.70 25.28 28.63
N ALA A 18 48.41 25.07 27.34
CA ALA A 18 47.76 23.89 26.79
C ALA A 18 48.62 22.62 26.86
N SER A 19 49.75 22.68 27.58
CA SER A 19 50.71 21.59 27.76
C SER A 19 50.33 20.62 28.89
N THR A 20 49.43 20.99 29.81
CA THR A 20 49.06 20.11 30.95
C THR A 20 47.99 19.06 30.60
N TYR A 21 47.25 19.22 29.50
CA TYR A 21 46.23 18.23 29.09
C TYR A 21 46.78 17.03 28.32
N GLN A 22 47.98 17.12 27.74
CA GLN A 22 48.56 16.03 26.94
C GLN A 22 49.40 15.01 27.72
N SER A 23 49.63 15.21 29.03
CA SER A 23 50.38 14.23 29.85
C SER A 23 49.49 13.21 30.56
N TYR A 24 48.17 13.39 30.58
CA TYR A 24 47.26 12.48 31.30
C TYR A 24 46.70 11.32 30.44
N TYR A 25 46.88 11.35 29.12
CA TYR A 25 46.42 10.29 28.20
C TYR A 25 47.55 9.36 27.74
N ARG A 26 48.54 9.12 28.59
CA ARG A 26 49.53 8.07 28.35
C ARG A 26 49.22 6.87 29.26
N HIS A 27 48.60 5.86 28.64
CA HIS A 27 48.49 4.47 29.11
C HIS A 27 47.58 4.22 30.33
N GLN A 28 46.27 4.13 30.08
CA GLN A 28 45.45 3.14 30.80
C GLN A 28 44.88 2.15 29.77
N PRO A 29 45.14 0.84 29.91
CA PRO A 29 44.50 -0.13 29.04
C PRO A 29 42.99 -0.04 29.29
N ASN A 30 42.23 0.22 28.24
CA ASN A 30 40.78 0.27 28.28
C ASN A 30 40.26 -1.13 28.68
N LYS A 31 40.18 -1.40 29.98
CA LYS A 31 39.51 -2.60 30.51
C LYS A 31 38.03 -2.34 30.35
N SER A 32 37.53 -2.61 29.15
CA SER A 32 36.11 -2.64 28.86
C SER A 32 35.43 -3.53 29.90
N ASN A 33 34.58 -2.93 30.74
CA ASN A 33 33.87 -3.67 31.77
C ASN A 33 32.96 -4.69 31.06
N PRO A 34 33.18 -6.01 31.22
CA PRO A 34 32.45 -7.02 30.47
C PRO A 34 30.95 -6.96 30.76
N LEU A 35 30.54 -6.57 31.98
CA LEU A 35 29.13 -6.35 32.32
C LEU A 35 28.54 -5.17 31.55
N LEU A 36 29.30 -4.08 31.37
CA LEU A 36 28.84 -2.90 30.64
C LEU A 36 28.70 -3.21 29.14
N ILE A 37 29.62 -4.00 28.57
CA ILE A 37 29.55 -4.47 27.18
C ILE A 37 28.31 -5.34 26.98
N ILE A 38 28.04 -6.30 27.90
CA ILE A 38 26.88 -7.18 27.81
C ILE A 38 25.58 -6.37 27.90
N ILE A 39 25.49 -5.39 28.80
CA ILE A 39 24.32 -4.51 28.92
C ILE A 39 24.11 -3.69 27.63
N VAL A 40 25.18 -3.13 27.05
CA VAL A 40 25.09 -2.39 25.79
C VAL A 40 24.68 -3.30 24.63
N ILE A 41 25.19 -4.53 24.55
CA ILE A 41 24.77 -5.52 23.55
C ILE A 41 23.30 -5.89 23.74
N LEU A 42 22.84 -6.13 24.98
CA LEU A 42 21.43 -6.44 25.24
C LEU A 42 20.51 -5.28 24.88
N ILE A 43 20.90 -4.04 25.19
CA ILE A 43 20.16 -2.84 24.79
C ILE A 43 20.15 -2.67 23.27
N ILE A 44 21.28 -2.92 22.58
CA ILE A 44 21.34 -2.90 21.11
C ILE A 44 20.49 -4.02 20.51
N LEU A 45 20.45 -5.22 21.10
CA LEU A 45 19.60 -6.32 20.66
C LEU A 45 18.11 -6.04 20.92
N ILE A 46 17.79 -5.34 22.01
CA ILE A 46 16.43 -4.86 22.29
C ILE A 46 16.05 -3.74 21.31
N ILE A 47 16.93 -2.79 21.04
CA ILE A 47 16.69 -1.69 20.08
C ILE A 47 16.63 -2.22 18.64
N LEU A 48 17.51 -3.15 18.25
CA LEU A 48 17.44 -3.86 16.97
C LEU A 48 16.16 -4.71 16.90
N GLY A 49 15.82 -5.45 17.96
CA GLY A 49 14.57 -6.19 18.04
C GLY A 49 13.33 -5.29 17.93
N MET A 50 13.36 -4.10 18.53
CA MET A 50 12.30 -3.09 18.47
C MET A 50 12.24 -2.38 17.11
N LEU A 51 13.38 -2.16 16.44
CA LEU A 51 13.46 -1.64 15.07
C LEU A 51 13.03 -2.68 14.01
N TRP A 52 13.10 -3.96 14.34
CA TRP A 52 12.52 -5.05 13.54
C TRP A 52 11.02 -5.24 13.81
N PHE A 53 10.49 -4.71 14.92
CA PHE A 53 9.10 -4.91 15.32
C PHE A 53 8.12 -3.86 14.78
N SER A 54 8.61 -2.71 14.32
CA SER A 54 7.75 -1.70 13.69
C SER A 54 7.58 -1.96 12.19
N GLY A 55 6.82 -3.01 11.84
CA GLY A 55 6.10 -3.02 10.55
C GLY A 55 6.33 -4.19 9.57
N PHE A 56 7.10 -5.22 9.90
CA PHE A 56 7.23 -6.39 9.02
C PHE A 56 6.23 -7.50 9.37
N PHE A 57 4.94 -7.27 9.12
CA PHE A 57 4.12 -8.41 8.71
C PHE A 57 4.59 -8.78 7.30
N THR A 58 5.03 -10.02 7.10
CA THR A 58 5.34 -10.46 5.74
C THR A 58 4.06 -10.38 4.89
N PRO A 59 4.15 -10.26 3.55
CA PRO A 59 2.98 -10.35 2.69
C PRO A 59 2.10 -11.58 2.97
N LEU A 60 2.70 -12.70 3.37
CA LEU A 60 2.01 -13.93 3.77
C LEU A 60 1.25 -13.75 5.09
N ASP A 61 1.83 -13.09 6.09
CA ASP A 61 1.16 -12.83 7.36
C ASP A 61 -0.04 -11.88 7.19
N ARG A 62 0.08 -10.87 6.32
CA ARG A 62 -1.04 -9.97 5.97
C ARG A 62 -2.19 -10.71 5.30
N GLN A 63 -1.90 -11.66 4.43
CA GLN A 63 -2.93 -12.51 3.82
C GLN A 63 -3.61 -13.41 4.85
N ALA A 64 -2.87 -13.94 5.82
CA ALA A 64 -3.43 -14.75 6.89
C ALA A 64 -4.36 -13.92 7.81
N GLU A 65 -3.96 -12.71 8.18
CA GLU A 65 -4.80 -11.78 8.97
C GLU A 65 -6.03 -11.33 8.20
N TYR A 66 -5.89 -11.02 6.91
CA TYR A 66 -7.04 -10.73 6.04
C TYR A 66 -8.02 -11.91 5.99
N LYS A 67 -7.53 -13.14 5.92
CA LYS A 67 -8.39 -14.34 5.94
C LYS A 67 -9.13 -14.51 7.27
N LYS A 68 -8.49 -14.21 8.41
CA LYS A 68 -9.16 -14.21 9.73
C LYS A 68 -10.27 -13.16 9.78
N LEU A 69 -9.99 -11.95 9.31
CA LEU A 69 -10.97 -10.87 9.21
C LEU A 69 -12.16 -11.27 8.33
N TYR A 70 -11.88 -11.80 7.13
CA TYR A 70 -12.90 -12.29 6.19
C TYR A 70 -13.82 -13.31 6.86
N ASN A 71 -13.26 -14.32 7.53
CA ASN A 71 -14.04 -15.35 8.22
C ASN A 71 -14.91 -14.78 9.34
N ARG A 72 -14.36 -13.84 10.14
CA ARG A 72 -15.09 -13.14 11.21
C ARG A 72 -16.30 -12.38 10.66
N VAL A 73 -16.09 -11.57 9.63
CA VAL A 73 -17.16 -10.79 9.00
C VAL A 73 -18.20 -11.69 8.34
N CYS A 74 -17.78 -12.76 7.67
CA CYS A 74 -18.71 -13.71 7.06
C CYS A 74 -19.58 -14.43 8.10
N SER A 75 -18.99 -14.88 9.21
CA SER A 75 -19.75 -15.49 10.30
C SER A 75 -20.79 -14.51 10.87
N ALA A 76 -20.37 -13.28 11.18
CA ALA A 76 -21.26 -12.21 11.66
C ALA A 76 -22.40 -11.91 10.67
N SER A 77 -22.09 -11.86 9.37
CA SER A 77 -23.06 -11.60 8.32
C SER A 77 -24.12 -12.70 8.22
N ILE A 78 -23.71 -13.96 8.35
CA ILE A 78 -24.63 -15.10 8.36
C ILE A 78 -25.52 -15.01 9.60
N THR A 79 -24.97 -14.78 10.80
CA THR A 79 -25.76 -14.60 12.03
C THR A 79 -26.79 -13.47 11.88
N TYR A 80 -26.39 -12.33 11.32
CA TYR A 80 -27.31 -11.22 11.07
C TYR A 80 -28.45 -11.62 10.13
N ALA A 81 -28.13 -12.28 9.01
CA ALA A 81 -29.11 -12.71 8.02
C ALA A 81 -30.04 -13.82 8.55
N GLU A 82 -29.53 -14.70 9.40
CA GLU A 82 -30.34 -15.72 10.08
C GLU A 82 -31.39 -15.11 10.98
N ASP A 83 -31.12 -13.98 11.61
CA ASP A 83 -32.10 -13.32 12.47
C ASP A 83 -33.07 -12.42 11.69
N HIS A 84 -32.54 -11.60 10.77
CA HIS A 84 -33.30 -10.52 10.13
C HIS A 84 -33.88 -10.89 8.75
N ASN A 85 -33.34 -11.90 8.08
CA ASN A 85 -33.74 -12.31 6.72
C ASN A 85 -34.34 -13.73 6.68
N LYS A 86 -34.99 -14.18 7.76
CA LYS A 86 -35.58 -15.54 7.86
C LYS A 86 -36.50 -15.88 6.67
N LYS A 87 -37.32 -14.92 6.23
CA LYS A 87 -38.23 -15.10 5.08
C LYS A 87 -37.52 -15.35 3.75
N ASP A 88 -36.27 -14.91 3.63
CA ASP A 88 -35.49 -15.00 2.40
C ASP A 88 -34.91 -16.40 2.17
N LYS A 89 -34.83 -17.23 3.22
CA LYS A 89 -34.36 -18.62 3.14
C LYS A 89 -35.17 -19.48 2.17
N ASN A 90 -36.42 -19.09 1.88
CA ASN A 90 -37.30 -19.80 0.94
C ASN A 90 -37.11 -19.38 -0.53
N ASN A 91 -36.12 -18.54 -0.83
CA ASN A 91 -35.85 -18.05 -2.17
C ASN A 91 -34.38 -18.32 -2.59
N PRO A 92 -34.05 -19.54 -3.04
CA PRO A 92 -32.73 -19.89 -3.53
C PRO A 92 -32.23 -18.94 -4.64
N GLY A 93 -30.96 -18.56 -4.59
CA GLY A 93 -30.35 -17.61 -5.52
C GLY A 93 -30.60 -16.15 -5.17
N LYS A 94 -31.43 -15.84 -4.16
CA LYS A 94 -31.60 -14.47 -3.68
C LYS A 94 -30.28 -13.93 -3.13
N ILE A 95 -29.89 -12.76 -3.61
CA ILE A 95 -28.71 -12.04 -3.15
C ILE A 95 -29.12 -11.05 -2.06
N ILE A 96 -28.34 -11.04 -0.97
CA ILE A 96 -28.51 -10.13 0.15
C ILE A 96 -27.21 -9.33 0.30
N TYR A 97 -27.34 -8.01 0.37
CA TYR A 97 -26.24 -7.11 0.66
C TYR A 97 -26.41 -6.55 2.07
N LEU A 98 -25.43 -6.79 2.93
CA LEU A 98 -25.31 -6.16 4.24
C LEU A 98 -24.18 -5.13 4.20
N THR A 99 -24.19 -4.15 5.08
CA THR A 99 -23.09 -3.21 5.25
C THR A 99 -22.32 -3.51 6.54
N VAL A 100 -21.03 -3.17 6.57
CA VAL A 100 -20.25 -3.26 7.83
C VAL A 100 -20.92 -2.47 8.95
N GLY A 101 -21.52 -1.31 8.63
CA GLY A 101 -22.29 -0.49 9.55
C GLY A 101 -23.50 -1.21 10.16
N GLN A 102 -24.23 -2.04 9.39
CA GLN A 102 -25.33 -2.84 9.93
C GLN A 102 -24.82 -3.88 10.94
N LEU A 103 -23.71 -4.55 10.63
CA LEU A 103 -23.12 -5.54 11.53
C LEU A 103 -22.57 -4.89 12.81
N ALA A 104 -21.91 -3.73 12.68
CA ALA A 104 -21.41 -2.97 13.80
C ALA A 104 -22.55 -2.44 14.68
N SER A 105 -23.64 -1.95 14.09
CA SER A 105 -24.83 -1.50 14.82
C SER A 105 -25.53 -2.64 15.56
N ALA A 106 -25.41 -3.87 15.06
CA ALA A 106 -25.88 -5.09 15.72
C ALA A 106 -24.87 -5.67 16.73
N ASN A 107 -23.75 -4.98 17.01
CA ASN A 107 -22.66 -5.43 17.87
C ASN A 107 -22.03 -6.78 17.46
N LEU A 108 -22.07 -7.11 16.17
CA LEU A 108 -21.50 -8.37 15.65
C LEU A 108 -20.04 -8.22 15.18
N VAL A 109 -19.62 -6.99 14.87
CA VAL A 109 -18.24 -6.64 14.49
C VAL A 109 -17.88 -5.26 15.05
N GLU A 110 -16.59 -4.97 15.11
CA GLU A 110 -16.08 -3.64 15.45
C GLU A 110 -16.36 -2.64 14.31
N ALA A 111 -16.55 -1.35 14.64
CA ALA A 111 -16.81 -0.31 13.64
C ALA A 111 -15.55 0.16 12.88
N ASN A 112 -14.36 -0.14 13.41
CA ASN A 112 -13.06 0.31 12.93
C ASN A 112 -12.23 -0.83 12.33
N LEU A 113 -12.86 -1.68 11.51
CA LEU A 113 -12.16 -2.75 10.80
C LEU A 113 -11.06 -2.19 9.89
N VAL A 114 -9.95 -2.90 9.78
CA VAL A 114 -8.81 -2.55 8.91
C VAL A 114 -8.61 -3.65 7.89
N ASN A 115 -8.45 -3.27 6.62
CA ASN A 115 -8.03 -4.19 5.58
C ASN A 115 -6.51 -4.41 5.69
N TYR A 116 -6.11 -5.58 6.18
CA TYR A 116 -4.71 -5.90 6.39
C TYR A 116 -3.84 -5.99 5.12
N LEU A 117 -4.44 -6.04 3.92
CA LEU A 117 -3.68 -6.09 2.67
C LEU A 117 -3.08 -4.73 2.30
N ASN A 118 -3.85 -3.66 2.47
CA ASN A 118 -3.47 -2.29 2.14
C ASN A 118 -3.35 -1.38 3.38
N ASN A 119 -3.65 -1.91 4.56
CA ASN A 119 -3.63 -1.21 5.85
C ASN A 119 -4.59 0.00 5.92
N GLU A 120 -5.65 -0.04 5.13
CA GLU A 120 -6.68 1.00 5.08
C GLU A 120 -7.90 0.64 5.94
N PRO A 121 -8.57 1.61 6.59
CA PRO A 121 -9.85 1.38 7.26
C PRO A 121 -10.90 0.86 6.27
N ILE A 122 -11.71 -0.11 6.69
CA ILE A 122 -12.87 -0.57 5.91
C ILE A 122 -14.05 0.33 6.25
N PRO A 123 -14.59 1.10 5.28
CA PRO A 123 -15.74 1.96 5.53
C PRO A 123 -16.96 1.19 6.06
N LEU A 124 -17.73 1.82 6.95
CA LEU A 124 -19.01 1.27 7.40
C LEU A 124 -20.02 1.08 6.24
N SER A 125 -19.84 1.83 5.15
CA SER A 125 -20.62 1.71 3.92
C SER A 125 -20.21 0.54 3.03
N THR A 126 -19.10 -0.17 3.33
CA THR A 126 -18.67 -1.34 2.56
C THR A 126 -19.70 -2.45 2.67
N TYR A 127 -20.00 -3.07 1.53
CA TYR A 127 -21.00 -4.12 1.47
C TYR A 127 -20.38 -5.51 1.66
N ILE A 128 -21.19 -6.43 2.16
CA ILE A 128 -20.92 -7.86 2.26
C ILE A 128 -22.00 -8.57 1.45
N ARG A 129 -21.58 -9.43 0.52
CA ARG A 129 -22.50 -10.21 -0.33
C ARG A 129 -22.78 -11.57 0.31
N LEU A 130 -24.06 -11.87 0.46
CA LEU A 130 -24.58 -13.19 0.79
C LEU A 130 -25.48 -13.72 -0.34
N GLU A 131 -25.57 -15.04 -0.45
CA GLU A 131 -26.52 -15.74 -1.33
C GLU A 131 -27.26 -16.80 -0.53
N VAL A 132 -28.55 -16.93 -0.80
CA VAL A 132 -29.37 -18.03 -0.29
C VAL A 132 -29.12 -19.27 -1.13
N LEU A 133 -28.58 -20.32 -0.53
CA LEU A 133 -28.37 -21.61 -1.19
C LEU A 133 -29.68 -22.39 -1.33
N PRO A 134 -29.77 -23.39 -2.23
CA PRO A 134 -30.93 -24.28 -2.34
C PRO A 134 -31.34 -24.96 -1.03
N SER A 135 -30.39 -25.15 -0.10
CA SER A 135 -30.61 -25.67 1.25
C SER A 135 -31.29 -24.70 2.21
N GLY A 136 -31.55 -23.45 1.81
CA GLY A 136 -32.07 -22.39 2.67
C GLY A 136 -31.04 -21.83 3.67
N THR A 137 -29.75 -22.19 3.49
CA THR A 137 -28.63 -21.62 4.25
C THR A 137 -28.01 -20.44 3.50
N PHE A 138 -27.26 -19.60 4.20
CA PHE A 138 -26.57 -18.46 3.59
C PHE A 138 -25.12 -18.81 3.28
N LYS A 139 -24.67 -18.44 2.07
CA LYS A 139 -23.26 -18.46 1.69
C LYS A 139 -22.73 -17.04 1.64
N CYS A 140 -21.62 -16.80 2.34
CA CYS A 140 -20.93 -15.51 2.33
C CYS A 140 -19.84 -15.47 1.27
N TYR A 141 -19.76 -14.35 0.56
CA TYR A 141 -18.72 -14.04 -0.43
C TYR A 141 -17.77 -12.93 0.04
N GLY A 142 -17.95 -12.44 1.27
CA GLY A 142 -17.14 -11.39 1.89
C GLY A 142 -17.43 -9.99 1.39
N PHE A 143 -16.45 -9.12 1.57
CA PHE A 143 -16.53 -7.72 1.17
C PHE A 143 -16.70 -7.58 -0.34
N VAL A 144 -17.66 -6.76 -0.74
CA VAL A 144 -17.88 -6.36 -2.13
C VAL A 144 -18.06 -4.86 -2.17
N ASP A 145 -17.55 -4.25 -3.23
CA ASP A 145 -17.94 -2.89 -3.56
C ASP A 145 -19.27 -2.95 -4.31
N LYS A 146 -20.32 -2.35 -3.75
CA LYS A 146 -21.63 -2.25 -4.40
C LYS A 146 -21.73 -0.97 -5.24
N SER A 147 -20.77 -0.06 -5.14
CA SER A 147 -20.78 1.08 -6.03
C SER A 147 -20.50 0.57 -7.45
N GLU A 148 -21.48 0.76 -8.33
CA GLU A 148 -21.30 0.52 -9.75
C GLU A 148 -20.10 1.34 -10.20
N ASP A 149 -19.09 0.68 -10.72
CA ASP A 149 -17.99 1.41 -11.31
C ASP A 149 -18.47 2.05 -12.61
N LYS A 150 -18.30 3.37 -12.68
CA LYS A 150 -18.70 4.19 -13.83
C LYS A 150 -17.53 4.99 -14.37
N GLU A 151 -16.39 4.92 -13.70
CA GLU A 151 -15.22 5.65 -14.13
C GLU A 151 -14.58 4.89 -15.28
N ARG A 152 -14.06 5.63 -16.25
CA ARG A 152 -13.41 5.00 -17.40
C ARG A 152 -11.95 4.80 -17.06
N PRO A 153 -11.34 3.68 -17.47
CA PRO A 153 -9.90 3.53 -17.37
C PRO A 153 -9.17 4.58 -18.22
N VAL A 154 -7.99 4.98 -17.75
CA VAL A 154 -7.13 5.99 -18.37
C VAL A 154 -5.92 5.31 -18.99
N ILE A 155 -5.73 5.51 -20.31
CA ILE A 155 -4.57 5.03 -21.05
C ILE A 155 -3.53 6.16 -21.14
N THR A 156 -2.27 5.83 -20.87
CA THR A 156 -1.11 6.72 -21.07
C THR A 156 -0.16 6.10 -22.10
N LEU A 157 0.15 6.81 -23.18
CA LEU A 157 1.15 6.35 -24.14
C LEU A 157 2.55 6.35 -23.51
N LEU A 158 3.32 5.29 -23.75
CA LEU A 158 4.74 5.27 -23.42
C LEU A 158 5.50 5.88 -24.60
N GLY A 159 6.18 7.01 -24.38
CA GLY A 159 6.86 7.76 -25.45
C GLY A 159 5.93 8.64 -26.29
N GLU A 160 6.45 9.16 -27.40
CA GLU A 160 5.77 10.19 -28.21
C GLU A 160 4.43 9.73 -28.80
N SER A 161 3.49 10.67 -28.94
CA SER A 161 2.21 10.43 -29.64
C SER A 161 2.37 10.39 -31.16
N THR A 162 3.46 10.95 -31.68
CA THR A 162 3.79 10.97 -33.10
C THR A 162 5.21 10.43 -33.30
N ILE A 163 5.34 9.44 -34.19
CA ILE A 163 6.62 8.81 -34.52
C ILE A 163 6.89 9.04 -36.01
N HIS A 164 8.08 9.57 -36.31
CA HIS A 164 8.57 9.79 -37.66
C HIS A 164 9.55 8.68 -38.02
N SER A 165 9.47 8.17 -39.25
CA SER A 165 10.40 7.16 -39.76
C SER A 165 10.64 7.32 -41.26
N LYS A 166 11.80 6.87 -41.73
CA LYS A 166 12.07 6.77 -43.16
C LYS A 166 11.40 5.53 -43.75
N VAL A 167 11.27 5.52 -45.07
CA VAL A 167 10.71 4.37 -45.79
C VAL A 167 11.60 3.15 -45.59
N GLY A 168 10.99 2.02 -45.19
CA GLY A 168 11.67 0.74 -44.99
C GLY A 168 12.40 0.59 -43.65
N GLU A 169 12.45 1.62 -42.80
CA GLU A 169 13.02 1.50 -41.46
C GLU A 169 12.04 0.81 -40.49
N THR A 170 12.58 -0.09 -39.66
CA THR A 170 11.80 -0.77 -38.63
C THR A 170 11.29 0.23 -37.60
N VAL A 171 10.00 0.16 -37.30
CA VAL A 171 9.37 0.97 -36.26
C VAL A 171 8.87 0.05 -35.14
N THR A 172 9.40 0.25 -33.94
CA THR A 172 8.93 -0.44 -32.73
C THR A 172 7.91 0.45 -32.02
N ASP A 173 6.77 -0.13 -31.64
CA ASP A 173 5.77 0.58 -30.86
C ASP A 173 6.15 0.57 -29.38
N PRO A 174 6.40 1.73 -28.74
CA PRO A 174 6.74 1.75 -27.31
C PRO A 174 5.56 1.39 -26.40
N GLY A 175 4.34 1.23 -26.95
CA GLY A 175 3.18 0.75 -26.22
C GLY A 175 2.50 1.83 -25.36
N ALA A 176 1.75 1.39 -24.36
CA ALA A 176 0.94 2.21 -23.46
C ALA A 176 0.71 1.49 -22.12
N THR A 177 0.39 2.24 -21.06
CA THR A 177 -0.10 1.73 -19.77
C THR A 177 -1.55 2.13 -19.54
N ALA A 178 -2.26 1.40 -18.68
CA ALA A 178 -3.65 1.71 -18.33
C ALA A 178 -3.93 1.52 -16.84
N LEU A 179 -4.55 2.54 -16.24
CA LEU A 179 -4.97 2.53 -14.83
C LEU A 179 -6.46 2.81 -14.74
N ASP A 180 -7.09 2.15 -13.79
CA ASP A 180 -8.47 2.35 -13.40
C ASP A 180 -8.56 2.63 -11.89
N ASN A 181 -9.59 3.35 -11.47
CA ASN A 181 -9.77 3.75 -10.07
C ASN A 181 -10.10 2.55 -9.15
N LYS A 182 -10.73 1.50 -9.65
CA LYS A 182 -11.10 0.31 -8.87
C LYS A 182 -10.34 -0.94 -9.23
N ASP A 183 -10.06 -1.13 -10.52
CA ASP A 183 -9.34 -2.31 -10.99
C ASP A 183 -7.81 -2.17 -10.88
N GLY A 184 -7.31 -0.95 -10.62
CA GLY A 184 -5.89 -0.69 -10.53
C GLY A 184 -5.20 -0.75 -11.90
N ASP A 185 -4.04 -1.41 -11.99
CA ASP A 185 -3.31 -1.57 -13.24
C ASP A 185 -3.94 -2.65 -14.11
N ILE A 186 -4.46 -2.23 -15.26
CA ILE A 186 -5.07 -3.09 -16.27
C ILE A 186 -4.34 -3.01 -17.62
N THR A 187 -3.06 -2.63 -17.60
CA THR A 187 -2.22 -2.48 -18.81
C THR A 187 -2.23 -3.70 -19.72
N GLU A 188 -2.24 -4.92 -19.14
CA GLU A 188 -2.28 -6.17 -19.90
C GLU A 188 -3.57 -6.36 -20.71
N LYS A 189 -4.65 -5.63 -20.37
CA LYS A 189 -5.94 -5.70 -21.06
C LYS A 189 -6.04 -4.73 -22.24
N ILE A 190 -5.02 -3.90 -22.50
CA ILE A 190 -5.04 -2.93 -23.60
C ILE A 190 -5.16 -3.67 -24.93
N LYS A 191 -6.17 -3.28 -25.71
CA LYS A 191 -6.38 -3.68 -27.10
C LYS A 191 -5.76 -2.63 -28.02
N ARG A 192 -4.74 -3.06 -28.77
CA ARG A 192 -4.08 -2.29 -29.82
C ARG A 192 -4.63 -2.68 -31.20
N SER A 193 -5.00 -1.71 -32.02
CA SER A 193 -5.45 -1.95 -33.40
C SER A 193 -4.86 -0.93 -34.37
N GLY A 194 -4.92 -1.23 -35.67
CA GLY A 194 -4.30 -0.43 -36.72
C GLY A 194 -2.93 -0.98 -37.13
N ASN A 195 -2.65 -0.88 -38.43
CA ASN A 195 -1.43 -1.40 -39.05
C ASN A 195 -0.63 -0.24 -39.65
N VAL A 196 0.68 -0.30 -39.49
CA VAL A 196 1.63 0.65 -40.06
C VAL A 196 2.37 -0.06 -41.19
N ASN A 197 2.30 0.46 -42.41
CA ASN A 197 3.09 -0.06 -43.52
C ASN A 197 4.33 0.82 -43.71
N ILE A 198 5.48 0.34 -43.21
CA ILE A 198 6.75 1.08 -43.26
C ILE A 198 7.31 1.24 -44.68
N ASN A 199 6.84 0.45 -45.64
CA ASN A 199 7.36 0.47 -47.01
C ASN A 199 6.65 1.49 -47.92
N ILE A 200 5.58 2.12 -47.44
CA ILE A 200 4.78 3.07 -48.22
C ILE A 200 4.74 4.40 -47.46
N PRO A 201 5.25 5.50 -48.03
CA PRO A 201 5.09 6.83 -47.47
C PRO A 201 3.63 7.14 -47.14
N GLY A 202 3.38 7.68 -45.96
CA GLY A 202 2.02 7.96 -45.52
C GLY A 202 1.90 8.22 -44.03
N THR A 203 0.69 8.59 -43.60
CA THR A 203 0.32 8.74 -42.19
C THR A 203 -0.54 7.56 -41.77
N TYR A 204 -0.07 6.80 -40.78
CA TYR A 204 -0.76 5.65 -40.22
C TYR A 204 -1.19 5.94 -38.79
N ARG A 205 -2.30 5.36 -38.35
CA ARG A 205 -2.84 5.52 -37.00
C ARG A 205 -2.97 4.17 -36.33
N VAL A 206 -2.46 4.10 -35.10
CA VAL A 206 -2.63 2.98 -34.19
C VAL A 206 -3.50 3.44 -33.04
N TYR A 207 -4.48 2.62 -32.68
CA TYR A 207 -5.50 2.92 -31.69
C TYR A 207 -5.31 2.03 -30.47
N TYR A 208 -5.49 2.63 -29.31
CA TYR A 208 -5.42 1.98 -28.01
C TYR A 208 -6.76 2.13 -27.30
N THR A 209 -7.30 1.02 -26.83
CA THR A 209 -8.54 0.96 -26.05
C THR A 209 -8.40 -0.08 -24.95
N VAL A 210 -9.06 0.13 -23.81
CA VAL A 210 -9.11 -0.86 -22.73
C VAL A 210 -10.49 -0.81 -22.08
N SER A 211 -10.95 -1.97 -21.60
CA SER A 211 -12.17 -2.09 -20.82
C SER A 211 -11.83 -2.62 -19.44
N ASP A 212 -12.43 -2.02 -18.42
CA ASP A 212 -12.38 -2.51 -17.04
C ASP A 212 -13.27 -3.77 -16.86
N ILE A 213 -13.34 -4.31 -15.64
CA ILE A 213 -14.17 -5.48 -15.31
C ILE A 213 -15.66 -5.13 -15.31
N SER A 214 -16.00 -3.88 -15.00
CA SER A 214 -17.37 -3.37 -14.93
C SER A 214 -17.97 -3.02 -16.29
N GLY A 215 -17.16 -3.08 -17.36
CA GLY A 215 -17.55 -2.80 -18.73
C GLY A 215 -17.36 -1.33 -19.18
N ASN A 216 -16.75 -0.47 -18.38
CA ASN A 216 -16.41 0.89 -18.82
C ASN A 216 -15.24 0.83 -19.79
N ILE A 217 -15.34 1.59 -20.88
CA ILE A 217 -14.35 1.62 -21.96
C ILE A 217 -13.61 2.96 -21.91
N SER A 218 -12.28 2.92 -21.96
CA SER A 218 -11.42 4.10 -22.03
C SER A 218 -11.76 4.98 -23.23
N LYS A 219 -11.39 6.27 -23.17
CA LYS A 219 -11.26 7.06 -24.40
C LYS A 219 -10.20 6.42 -25.31
N THR A 220 -10.46 6.36 -26.61
CA THR A 220 -9.47 5.85 -27.57
C THR A 220 -8.27 6.80 -27.62
N VAL A 221 -7.09 6.26 -27.36
CA VAL A 221 -5.83 7.00 -27.52
C VAL A 221 -5.18 6.62 -28.85
N VAL A 222 -4.62 7.59 -29.56
CA VAL A 222 -4.11 7.41 -30.92
C VAL A 222 -2.62 7.73 -30.95
N ARG A 223 -1.84 6.82 -31.53
CA ARG A 223 -0.46 7.08 -31.95
C ARG A 223 -0.41 7.23 -33.46
N THR A 224 0.26 8.28 -33.92
CA THR A 224 0.42 8.59 -35.35
C THR A 224 1.82 8.24 -35.82
N TYR A 225 1.93 7.55 -36.95
CA TYR A 225 3.18 7.21 -37.60
C TYR A 225 3.26 7.93 -38.94
N ILE A 226 4.29 8.74 -39.13
CA ILE A 226 4.55 9.48 -40.37
C ILE A 226 5.76 8.84 -41.05
N ILE A 227 5.52 8.20 -42.20
CA ILE A 227 6.53 7.52 -43.01
C ILE A 227 6.79 8.36 -44.26
N GLY A 228 8.05 8.65 -44.58
CA GLY A 228 8.40 9.29 -45.87
C GLY A 228 9.39 10.45 -45.82
N TYR A 229 10.29 10.47 -44.83
CA TYR A 229 11.45 11.36 -44.84
C TYR A 229 12.64 10.73 -45.57
#